data_AF-A0A2W6XV89-F1
#
_entry.id   AF-A0A2W6XV89-F1
#
_cell.length_a   1.000
_cell.length_b   1.000
_cell.length_c   1.000
_cell.angle_alpha   90.00
_cell.angle_beta   90.00
_cell.angle_gamma   90.00
#
_symmetry.space_group_name_H-M   'P 1'
#
loop_
_entity.id
_entity.type
_entity.pdbx_description
1 polymer ?
#
loop_
_entity_poly.entity_id
_entity_poly.type
_entity_poly.pdbx_seq_one_letter_code
_entity_poly.pdbx_strand_id
1 'polypeptide(L)'
;MRNKLFLLMLTLLSLGVSSQNINFPDANFKEALLGTNQYNFVFCYDSSGNNILADQNGDGEIQLSEAAQVYRIDFRQISNYASLEGLNSFVNLESIYYINDSNYSHVHG
;
A
#
# COMPACT_ATOMS: atom_id res chain seq x y z
N MET A 1 -19.78 -38.82 -12.59
CA MET A 1 -18.69 -38.19 -13.40
C MET A 1 -18.90 -36.69 -13.60
N ARG A 2 -20.12 -36.22 -13.88
CA ARG A 2 -20.46 -34.79 -14.10
C ARG A 2 -20.05 -33.84 -12.96
N ASN A 3 -20.22 -34.25 -11.69
CA ASN A 3 -19.86 -33.41 -10.54
C ASN A 3 -18.33 -33.23 -10.38
N LYS A 4 -17.53 -34.22 -10.81
CA LYS A 4 -16.05 -34.14 -10.78
C LYS A 4 -15.53 -33.16 -11.83
N LEU A 5 -16.19 -33.08 -13.00
CA LEU A 5 -15.88 -32.10 -14.04
C LEU A 5 -16.17 -30.68 -13.58
N PHE A 6 -17.29 -30.47 -12.86
CA PHE A 6 -17.65 -29.16 -12.32
C PHE A 6 -16.66 -28.67 -11.27
N LEU A 7 -16.25 -29.55 -10.34
CA LEU A 7 -15.20 -29.27 -9.36
C LEU A 7 -13.85 -28.93 -10.03
N LEU A 8 -13.48 -29.68 -11.08
CA LEU A 8 -12.25 -29.43 -11.84
C LEU A 8 -12.29 -28.06 -12.54
N MET A 9 -13.43 -27.68 -13.12
CA MET A 9 -13.61 -26.35 -13.70
C MET A 9 -13.45 -25.26 -12.64
N LEU A 10 -14.07 -25.43 -11.47
CA LEU A 10 -13.98 -24.45 -10.37
C LEU A 10 -12.53 -24.26 -9.89
N THR A 11 -11.74 -25.34 -9.80
CA THR A 11 -10.33 -25.27 -9.43
C THR A 11 -9.45 -24.62 -10.50
N LEU A 12 -9.77 -24.77 -11.78
CA LEU A 12 -9.02 -24.13 -12.87
C LEU A 12 -9.28 -22.63 -12.95
N LEU A 13 -10.50 -22.20 -12.60
CA LEU A 13 -10.88 -20.78 -12.52
C LEU A 13 -10.16 -20.03 -11.38
N SER A 14 -9.82 -20.69 -10.27
CA SER A 14 -9.09 -20.05 -9.16
C SER A 14 -7.59 -19.85 -9.40
N LEU A 15 -7.00 -20.53 -10.38
CA LEU A 15 -5.55 -20.43 -10.66
C LEU A 15 -5.14 -19.12 -11.36
N GLY A 16 -6.11 -18.33 -11.85
CA GLY A 16 -5.87 -17.07 -12.56
C GLY A 16 -6.18 -15.81 -11.74
N VAL A 17 -6.49 -15.93 -10.45
CA VAL A 17 -6.77 -14.77 -9.60
C VAL A 17 -5.45 -14.16 -9.12
N SER A 18 -4.80 -13.37 -9.98
CA SER A 18 -3.82 -12.40 -9.52
C SER A 18 -4.56 -11.30 -8.78
N SER A 19 -4.09 -10.94 -7.58
CA SER A 19 -4.62 -9.74 -6.92
C SER A 19 -4.31 -8.53 -7.80
N GLN A 20 -5.27 -7.61 -7.94
CA GLN A 20 -5.09 -6.46 -8.82
C GLN A 20 -4.09 -5.50 -8.18
N ASN A 21 -2.99 -5.20 -8.87
CA ASN A 21 -2.01 -4.22 -8.43
C ASN A 21 -2.58 -2.81 -8.57
N ILE A 22 -2.33 -1.97 -7.58
CA ILE A 22 -2.71 -0.57 -7.59
C ILE A 22 -1.70 0.21 -8.44
N ASN A 23 -2.19 1.04 -9.36
CA ASN A 23 -1.34 1.91 -10.14
C ASN A 23 -0.97 3.17 -9.33
N PHE A 24 0.33 3.42 -9.18
CA PHE A 24 0.86 4.64 -8.57
C PHE A 24 1.69 5.39 -9.63
N PRO A 25 1.15 6.44 -10.26
CA PRO A 25 1.88 7.22 -11.26
C PRO A 25 3.14 7.89 -10.70
N ASP A 26 3.15 8.21 -9.41
CA ASP A 26 4.33 8.73 -8.71
C ASP A 26 5.15 7.58 -8.12
N ALA A 27 6.30 7.31 -8.73
CA ALA A 27 7.21 6.26 -8.29
C ALA A 27 7.77 6.52 -6.88
N ASN A 28 8.02 7.77 -6.49
CA ASN A 28 8.52 8.08 -5.15
C ASN A 28 7.45 7.81 -4.09
N PHE A 29 6.18 8.05 -4.42
CA PHE A 29 5.08 7.72 -3.52
C PHE A 29 4.93 6.20 -3.35
N LYS A 30 5.02 5.43 -4.43
CA LYS A 30 5.03 3.96 -4.37
C LYS A 30 6.18 3.44 -3.51
N GLU A 31 7.42 3.87 -3.77
CA GLU A 31 8.60 3.45 -3.01
C GLU A 31 8.51 3.80 -1.53
N ALA A 32 7.88 4.93 -1.19
CA ALA A 32 7.65 5.30 0.20
C ALA A 32 6.66 4.36 0.89
N LEU A 33 5.57 3.97 0.22
CA LEU A 33 4.61 2.98 0.73
C LEU A 33 5.24 1.58 0.88
N LEU A 34 6.15 1.21 -0.03
CA LEU A 34 6.93 -0.03 0.05
C LEU A 34 7.97 -0.01 1.19
N GLY A 35 8.28 1.16 1.76
CA GLY A 35 9.33 1.31 2.77
C GLY A 35 10.75 1.12 2.21
N THR A 36 10.93 1.21 0.89
CA THR A 36 12.23 1.05 0.22
C THR A 36 12.97 2.38 0.05
N ASN A 37 12.27 3.51 0.19
CA ASN A 37 12.87 4.83 0.12
C ASN A 37 13.47 5.25 1.48
N GLN A 38 14.79 5.43 1.53
CA GLN A 38 15.55 5.76 2.76
C GLN A 38 15.28 7.19 3.28
N TYR A 39 14.67 8.04 2.45
CA TYR A 39 14.46 9.46 2.71
C TYR A 39 12.98 9.85 2.82
N ASN A 40 12.05 8.90 2.58
CA ASN A 40 10.62 9.14 2.61
C ASN A 40 9.93 8.07 3.45
N PHE A 41 9.36 8.50 4.58
CA PHE A 41 8.86 7.61 5.62
C PHE A 41 7.33 7.61 5.64
N VAL A 42 6.72 6.81 4.77
CA VAL A 42 5.28 6.51 4.89
C VAL A 42 5.14 5.25 5.72
N PHE A 43 4.43 5.35 6.85
CA PHE A 43 4.14 4.20 7.70
C PHE A 43 2.67 3.81 7.58
N CYS A 44 2.43 2.52 7.38
CA CYS A 44 1.08 1.97 7.33
C CYS A 44 0.78 1.24 8.64
N TYR A 45 -0.48 1.28 9.06
CA TYR A 45 -0.93 0.59 10.26
C TYR A 45 -2.20 -0.21 10.01
N ASP A 46 -2.30 -1.37 10.65
CA ASP A 46 -3.49 -2.21 10.62
C ASP A 46 -4.61 -1.67 11.53
N SER A 47 -5.76 -2.37 11.54
CA SER A 47 -6.91 -2.03 12.39
C SER A 47 -6.65 -2.12 13.90
N SER A 48 -5.59 -2.82 14.31
CA SER A 48 -5.15 -2.92 15.70
C SER A 48 -4.12 -1.85 16.07
N GLY A 49 -3.73 -0.99 15.11
CA GLY A 49 -2.72 0.04 15.29
C GLY A 49 -1.28 -0.47 15.23
N ASN A 50 -1.05 -1.71 14.79
CA ASN A 50 0.30 -2.23 14.59
C ASN A 50 0.88 -1.69 13.28
N ASN A 51 2.17 -1.37 13.28
CA ASN A 51 2.88 -0.96 12.07
C ASN A 51 3.04 -2.16 11.13
N ILE A 52 2.65 -1.99 9.88
CA ILE A 52 2.73 -2.99 8.81
C ILE A 52 3.33 -2.38 7.55
N LEU A 53 3.93 -3.21 6.70
CA LEU A 53 4.30 -2.81 5.35
C LEU A 53 3.06 -2.76 4.46
N ALA A 54 3.03 -1.86 3.46
CA ALA A 54 1.93 -1.88 2.49
C ALA A 54 2.02 -3.09 1.56
N ASP A 55 3.24 -3.45 1.13
CA ASP A 55 3.53 -4.70 0.41
C ASP A 55 3.77 -5.81 1.44
N GLN A 56 2.81 -6.72 1.56
CA GLN A 56 2.82 -7.79 2.56
C GLN A 56 3.50 -9.05 2.04
N ASN A 57 3.48 -9.26 0.72
CA ASN A 57 4.01 -10.46 0.09
C ASN A 57 5.47 -10.29 -0.40
N GLY A 58 5.98 -9.05 -0.43
CA GLY A 58 7.34 -8.70 -0.78
C GLY A 58 7.65 -8.74 -2.29
N ASP A 59 6.65 -8.61 -3.16
CA ASP A 59 6.80 -8.66 -4.62
C ASP A 59 7.13 -7.29 -5.24
N GLY A 60 7.17 -6.22 -4.44
CA GLY A 60 7.45 -4.85 -4.89
C GLY A 60 6.24 -4.15 -5.53
N GLU A 61 5.06 -4.76 -5.47
CA GLU A 61 3.78 -4.19 -5.86
C GLU A 61 2.87 -4.07 -4.63
N ILE A 62 1.87 -3.20 -4.71
CA ILE A 62 0.83 -3.13 -3.67
C ILE A 62 -0.48 -3.53 -4.32
N GLN A 63 -1.05 -4.60 -3.82
CA GLN A 63 -2.27 -5.20 -4.33
C GLN A 63 -3.49 -4.64 -3.58
N LEU A 64 -4.68 -4.69 -4.20
CA LEU A 64 -5.93 -4.27 -3.55
C LEU A 64 -6.17 -4.99 -2.21
N SER A 65 -5.83 -6.27 -2.14
CA SER A 65 -5.93 -7.08 -0.91
C SER A 65 -5.00 -6.62 0.20
N GLU A 66 -3.86 -6.03 -0.15
CA GLU A 66 -2.86 -5.54 0.81
C GLU A 66 -3.22 -4.13 1.28
N ALA A 67 -3.61 -3.26 0.35
CA ALA A 67 -4.13 -1.93 0.68
C ALA A 67 -5.39 -1.97 1.56
N ALA A 68 -6.21 -3.02 1.42
CA ALA A 68 -7.36 -3.25 2.30
C ALA A 68 -6.96 -3.57 3.77
N GLN A 69 -5.71 -3.91 4.05
CA GLN A 69 -5.24 -4.18 5.42
C GLN A 69 -4.75 -2.92 6.13
N VAL A 70 -4.61 -1.81 5.41
CA VAL A 70 -4.12 -0.54 5.95
C VAL A 70 -5.30 0.34 6.38
N TYR A 71 -5.30 0.70 7.65
CA TYR A 71 -6.33 1.52 8.30
C TYR A 71 -5.84 2.92 8.63
N ARG A 72 -4.52 3.08 8.78
CA ARG A 72 -3.90 4.39 8.98
C ARG A 72 -2.61 4.52 8.18
N ILE A 73 -2.41 5.71 7.62
CA ILE A 73 -1.15 6.10 6.97
C ILE A 73 -0.59 7.33 7.68
N ASP A 74 0.66 7.23 8.11
CA ASP A 74 1.42 8.36 8.66
C ASP A 74 2.49 8.79 7.66
N PHE A 75 2.36 10.00 7.14
CA PHE A 75 3.38 10.67 6.34
C PHE A 75 4.37 11.36 7.28
N ARG A 76 5.61 10.84 7.40
CA ARG A 76 6.66 11.47 8.20
C ARG A 76 7.68 12.18 7.32
N GLN A 77 8.09 13.38 7.75
CA GLN A 77 8.99 14.32 7.04
C GLN A 77 8.35 15.04 5.83
N ILE A 78 9.12 15.90 5.17
CA ILE A 78 8.71 16.57 3.93
C ILE A 78 8.76 15.54 2.81
N SER A 79 7.67 14.79 2.68
CA SER A 79 7.41 14.00 1.49
C SER A 79 6.98 14.92 0.35
N ASN A 80 7.80 15.00 -0.70
CA ASN A 80 7.46 15.72 -1.93
C ASN A 80 6.98 14.71 -2.98
N TYR A 81 5.67 14.43 -2.99
CA TYR A 81 5.02 13.62 -4.01
C TYR A 81 4.30 14.52 -5.01
N ALA A 82 4.53 14.28 -6.29
CA ALA A 82 3.80 14.92 -7.38
C ALA A 82 2.34 14.42 -7.47
N SER A 83 2.06 13.20 -7.00
CA SER A 83 0.71 12.65 -6.94
C SER A 83 0.53 11.65 -5.80
N LEU A 84 -0.66 11.65 -5.19
CA LEU A 84 -1.11 10.63 -4.24
C LEU A 84 -2.12 9.65 -4.87
N GLU A 85 -2.25 9.66 -6.20
CA GLU A 85 -3.10 8.70 -6.92
C GLU A 85 -2.70 7.25 -6.58
N GLY A 86 -3.70 6.38 -6.41
CA GLY A 86 -3.54 5.03 -5.85
C GLY A 86 -4.00 4.95 -4.40
N LEU A 87 -3.91 6.04 -3.62
CA LEU A 87 -4.38 6.10 -2.23
C LEU A 87 -5.89 5.83 -2.10
N ASN A 88 -6.67 6.17 -3.12
CA ASN A 88 -8.10 5.88 -3.21
C ASN A 88 -8.43 4.36 -3.24
N SER A 89 -7.44 3.50 -3.45
CA SER A 89 -7.61 2.05 -3.43
C SER A 89 -7.53 1.44 -2.02
N PHE A 90 -7.15 2.23 -1.01
CA PHE A 90 -7.06 1.82 0.38
C PHE A 90 -8.44 1.91 1.03
N VAL A 91 -9.28 0.91 0.73
CA VAL A 91 -10.73 0.93 1.06
C VAL A 91 -11.06 1.01 2.55
N ASN A 92 -10.15 0.55 3.42
CA ASN A 92 -10.31 0.58 4.87
C ASN A 92 -9.50 1.70 5.55
N LEU A 93 -8.91 2.62 4.77
CA LEU A 93 -8.16 3.74 5.32
C LEU A 93 -9.10 4.69 6.06
N GLU A 94 -8.94 4.76 7.38
CA GLU A 94 -9.75 5.58 8.26
C GLU A 94 -9.04 6.88 8.67
N SER A 95 -7.71 6.89 8.67
CA SER A 95 -6.93 8.02 9.16
C SER A 95 -5.65 8.27 8.37
N ILE A 96 -5.37 9.55 8.13
CA ILE A 96 -4.11 10.01 7.58
C ILE A 96 -3.53 11.05 8.53
N TYR A 97 -2.27 10.87 8.94
CA TYR A 97 -1.54 11.83 9.76
C TYR A 97 -0.33 12.36 9.02
N TYR A 98 -0.09 13.67 9.18
CA TYR A 98 1.12 14.32 8.71
C TYR A 98 1.99 14.66 9.93
N ILE A 99 3.14 14.00 10.04
CA ILE A 99 4.06 14.14 11.16
C ILE A 99 5.29 14.88 10.66
N ASN A 100 5.35 16.18 10.98
CA ASN A 100 6.58 16.94 10.80
C ASN A 100 7.45 16.75 12.04
N ASP A 101 8.49 15.93 11.92
CA ASP A 101 9.51 15.86 12.96
C ASP A 101 10.43 17.07 12.77
N SER A 102 10.22 18.10 13.59
CA SER A 102 10.86 19.43 13.50
C SER A 102 12.38 19.46 13.71
N ASN A 103 13.07 18.33 13.50
CA ASN A 103 14.52 18.17 13.72
C ASN A 103 15.39 18.62 12.53
N TYR A 104 14.80 18.96 11.38
CA TYR A 104 15.51 19.62 10.28
C TYR A 104 14.97 21.04 10.14
N SER A 105 15.63 21.96 10.84
CA SER A 105 15.37 23.40 10.74
C SER A 105 15.45 23.84 9.29
N HIS A 106 14.29 24.19 8.76
CA HIS A 106 14.03 24.83 7.49
C HIS A 106 15.07 25.92 7.12
N VAL A 107 15.69 25.80 5.95
CA VAL A 107 16.35 26.90 5.23
C VAL A 107 15.53 27.19 3.99
N HIS A 108 15.04 28.43 3.87
CA HIS A 108 14.35 28.93 2.68
C HIS A 108 15.40 29.29 1.62
N GLY A 109 15.20 28.83 0.39
CA GLY A 109 15.93 29.22 -0.81
C GLY A 109 15.02 29.13 -2.01
#